data_AF-A0A2E8HVJ3-F1
#
_entry.id   AF-A0A2E8HVJ3-F1
#
_cell.length_a   1.000
_cell.length_b   1.000
_cell.length_c   1.000
_cell.angle_alpha   90.00
_cell.angle_beta   90.00
_cell.angle_gamma   90.00
#
_symmetry.space_group_name_H-M   'P 1'
#
loop_
_entity.id
_entity.type
_entity.pdbx_description
1 polymer ?
#
loop_
_entity_poly.entity_id
_entity_poly.type
_entity_poly.pdbx_seq_one_letter_code
_entity_poly.pdbx_strand_id
1 'polypeptide(L)' 'MEIGRVTSAIYSPRLNLNIALAMVDINFSHIGMEAQIYSPLAKYNAKIVEKPFYDPKKRLTVTQ' A
#
# COMPACT_ATOMS: atom_id res chain seq x y z
N MET A 1 15.18 -3.82 -12.67
CA MET A 1 13.96 -3.63 -13.48
C MET A 1 13.02 -2.80 -12.64
N GLU A 2 12.80 -1.55 -13.02
CA GLU A 2 11.85 -0.65 -12.34
C GLU A 2 10.45 -0.92 -12.92
N ILE A 3 9.50 -1.28 -12.07
CA ILE A 3 8.11 -1.57 -12.46
C ILE A 3 7.18 -0.39 -12.19
N GLY A 4 7.71 0.73 -11.68
CA GLY A 4 6.94 1.87 -11.24
C GLY A 4 7.65 2.70 -10.16
N ARG A 5 6.91 3.65 -9.57
CA ARG A 5 7.43 4.57 -8.56
C ARG A 5 6.43 4.81 -7.44
N VAL A 6 6.94 4.95 -6.22
CA VAL A 6 6.19 5.38 -5.04
C VAL A 6 5.95 6.89 -5.11
N THR A 7 4.69 7.32 -5.07
CA THR A 7 4.29 8.74 -5.09
C THR A 7 4.07 9.29 -3.68
N SER A 8 3.70 8.43 -2.72
CA SER A 8 3.54 8.81 -1.32
C SER A 8 3.82 7.61 -0.42
N ALA A 9 4.45 7.84 0.71
CA ALA A 9 4.66 6.83 1.74
C ALA A 9 4.45 7.48 3.10
N ILE A 10 3.61 6.87 3.94
CA ILE A 10 3.29 7.37 5.28
C ILE A 10 3.30 6.20 6.27
N TYR A 11 3.72 6.48 7.51
CA TYR A 11 3.53 5.53 8.60
C TYR A 11 2.09 5.63 9.11
N SER A 12 1.39 4.52 9.16
CA SER A 12 0.04 4.44 9.73
C SER A 12 0.15 4.00 11.20
N PRO A 13 -0.10 4.90 12.18
CA PRO A 13 -0.12 4.50 13.59
C PRO A 13 -1.26 3.52 13.91
N ARG A 14 -2.32 3.50 13.08
CA ARG A 14 -3.47 2.60 13.23
C ARG A 14 -3.14 1.16 12.87
N LEU A 15 -2.30 0.97 11.86
CA LEU A 15 -1.84 -0.35 11.41
C LEU A 15 -0.50 -0.74 12.04
N ASN A 16 0.17 0.21 12.69
CA ASN A 16 1.55 0.11 13.16
C ASN A 16 2.54 -0.26 12.03
N LEU A 17 2.23 0.16 10.80
CA LEU A 17 2.92 -0.25 9.57
C LEU A 17 3.05 0.91 8.59
N ASN A 18 4.07 0.86 7.75
CA ASN A 18 4.24 1.78 6.62
C ASN A 18 3.28 1.41 5.49
N ILE A 19 2.56 2.41 4.97
CA ILE A 19 1.70 2.29 3.80
C ILE A 19 2.17 3.26 2.73
N ALA A 20 2.14 2.82 1.47
CA ALA A 20 2.61 3.62 0.35
C ALA A 20 1.61 3.54 -0.81
N LEU A 21 1.47 4.66 -1.51
CA LEU A 21 0.82 4.75 -2.81
C LEU A 21 1.91 4.76 -3.88
N ALA A 22 1.79 3.85 -4.84
CA ALA A 22 2.72 3.74 -5.96
C ALA A 22 1.95 3.61 -7.27
N MET A 23 2.54 4.18 -8.32
CA MET A 23 2.15 3.93 -9.70
C MET A 23 3.04 2.80 -10.22
N VAL A 24 2.46 1.65 -10.56
CA VAL A 24 3.16 0.49 -11.11
C VAL A 24 2.50 0.05 -12.40
N ASP A 25 3.26 -0.65 -13.23
CA ASP A 25 2.73 -1.27 -14.44
C ASP A 25 1.64 -2.31 -14.10
N ILE A 26 0.60 -2.35 -14.94
CA ILE A 26 -0.60 -3.16 -14.70
C ILE A 26 -0.32 -4.66 -14.62
N ASN A 27 0.72 -5.15 -15.31
CA ASN A 27 1.14 -6.56 -15.24
C ASN A 27 1.66 -6.93 -13.84
N PHE A 28 2.08 -5.93 -13.07
CA PHE A 28 2.60 -6.08 -11.71
C PHE A 28 1.70 -5.45 -10.66
N SER A 29 0.47 -5.00 -11.00
CA SER A 29 -0.47 -4.41 -10.04
C SER A 29 -1.38 -5.44 -9.37
N HIS A 30 -1.07 -6.73 -9.49
CA HIS A 30 -1.89 -7.81 -8.94
C HIS A 30 -1.90 -7.81 -7.41
N ILE A 31 -3.09 -7.93 -6.84
CA ILE A 31 -3.30 -8.03 -5.39
C ILE A 31 -2.59 -9.28 -4.86
N GLY A 32 -1.88 -9.14 -3.76
CA GLY A 32 -1.11 -10.21 -3.14
C GLY A 32 0.32 -10.33 -3.66
N MET A 33 0.67 -9.63 -4.74
CA MET A 33 2.01 -9.63 -5.29
C MET A 33 3.00 -8.92 -4.35
N GLU A 34 4.20 -9.46 -4.26
CA GLU A 34 5.30 -8.87 -3.50
C GLU A 34 6.13 -7.97 -4.42
N ALA A 35 6.44 -6.77 -3.92
CA ALA A 35 7.24 -5.77 -4.60
C ALA A 35 8.39 -5.32 -3.68
N GLN A 36 9.53 -4.99 -4.26
CA GLN A 36 10.65 -4.45 -3.51
C GLN A 36 10.80 -2.96 -3.80
N ILE A 37 10.65 -2.15 -2.76
CA ILE A 37 10.81 -0.70 -2.83
C ILE A 37 12.27 -0.38 -2.58
N TYR A 38 12.89 0.30 -3.55
CA TYR A 38 14.25 0.80 -3.45
C TYR A 38 14.20 2.26 -3.01
N SER A 39 14.60 2.51 -1.76
CA SER A 39 14.84 3.86 -1.24
C SER A 39 16.35 4.10 -1.16
N PRO A 40 16.84 5.35 -1.25
CA PRO A 40 18.26 5.65 -1.11
C PRO A 40 18.88 5.14 0.20
N LEU A 41 18.06 4.98 1.24
CA LEU A 41 18.50 4.52 2.56
C LEU A 41 18.46 2.99 2.72
N ALA A 42 17.46 2.34 2.13
CA ALA A 42 17.21 0.92 2.34
C ALA A 42 16.28 0.31 1.29
N LYS A 43 16.29 -1.01 1.21
CA LYS A 43 15.30 -1.79 0.46
C LYS A 43 14.20 -2.23 1.40
N TYR A 44 12.94 -2.02 1.01
CA TYR A 44 11.78 -2.44 1.77
C TYR A 44 11.00 -3.47 0.97
N ASN A 45 10.54 -4.53 1.64
CA ASN A 45 9.57 -5.45 1.05
C ASN A 45 8.18 -4.86 1.24
N ALA A 46 7.40 -4.82 0.16
CA ALA A 46 6.05 -4.33 0.13
C ALA A 46 5.14 -5.39 -0.51
N LYS A 47 3.88 -5.38 -0.13
CA LYS A 47 2.85 -6.25 -0.71
C LYS A 47 1.75 -5.39 -1.27
N ILE A 48 1.32 -5.71 -2.49
CA ILE A 48 0.18 -5.05 -3.10
C ILE A 48 -1.08 -5.54 -2.40
N VAL A 49 -1.81 -4.61 -1.81
CA VAL A 49 -3.05 -4.89 -1.08
C VAL A 49 -4.22 -4.23 -1.79
N GLU A 50 -5.41 -4.78 -1.59
CA GLU A 50 -6.63 -4.19 -2.09
C GLU A 50 -6.86 -2.83 -1.46
N LYS A 51 -7.43 -1.91 -2.25
CA LYS A 51 -8.02 -0.69 -1.70
C LYS A 51 -9.42 -1.08 -1.21
N PRO A 52 -9.86 -0.70 0.01
CA PRO A 52 -9.23 0.25 0.93
C PRO A 52 -8.14 -0.40 1.80
N PHE A 53 -6.97 0.25 1.91
CA PHE A 53 -5.87 -0.17 2.80
C PHE A 53 -6.24 -0.16 4.29
N TYR A 54 -7.42 0.36 4.62
CA TYR A 54 -8.01 0.42 5.93
C TYR A 54 -9.48 0.03 5.81
N ASP A 55 -9.86 -1.11 6.38
CA ASP A 55 -11.26 -1.54 6.48
C ASP A 55 -11.93 -0.73 7.60
N PRO A 56 -12.87 0.19 7.28
CA PRO A 56 -13.67 0.83 8.30
C PRO A 56 -14.79 -0.15 8.68
N LYS A 57 -14.48 -1.30 9.29
CA LYS A 57 -15.46 -2.03 10.11
C LYS A 57 -15.82 -1.22 11.36
N LYS A 58 -16.24 0.01 11.14
CA LYS A 58 -17.26 0.68 11.93
C LYS A 58 -18.59 0.07 11.49
N ARG A 59 -18.93 -1.08 12.08
CA ARG A 59 -20.35 -1.36 12.33
C ARG A 59 -20.82 -0.30 13.32
N LEU A 60 -21.33 0.84 12.84
CA LEU A 60 -22.35 1.62 13.54
C LEU A 60 -23.20 2.34 12.49
N THR A 61 -24.45 1.90 12.46
CA THR A 61 -25.69 2.57 12.03
C THR A 61 -25.78 4.09 12.34
N VAL A 62 -26.82 4.70 11.76
CA VAL A 62 -27.33 6.10 11.66
C VAL A 62 -26.77 6.87 10.47
N THR A 63 -27.49 7.25 9.40
CA THR A 63 -28.92 7.37 9.01
C THR A 63 -28.86 7.61 7.47
N GLN A 64 -29.73 7.19 6.54
CA GLN A 64 -31.09 6.66 6.47
C GLN A 64 -31.19 5.87 5.16
#